data_AF-A0A922CZ41-F1
#
_entry.id   AF-A0A922CZ41-F1
#
_cell.length_a   1.000
_cell.length_b   1.000
_cell.length_c   1.000
_cell.angle_alpha   90.00
_cell.angle_beta   90.00
_cell.angle_gamma   90.00
#
_symmetry.space_group_name_H-M   'P 1'
#
loop_
_entity.id
_entity.type
_entity.pdbx_description
1 polymer ?
#
loop_
_entity_poly.entity_id
_entity_poly.type
_entity_poly.pdbx_seq_one_letter_code
_entity_poly.pdbx_strand_id
1 'polypeptide(L)'
;MKVLIFLTTVVAAHGLRVTYGSGSDIGKSCFFPMPYTLSSAIDEYHWIEYDAPVTVLPNIFMYCASDNVEVCLLFTEEGFVAGLQIAAEKNKFHDSMLDWHIQGFTTWKVEVDGVQREFWTTQQYYMSKVRFDLGLAIGTKFFIDIPQTATEAKAQNWQAVDRPQGLKILPQLVLYCYSDHVLCAFYDDTEYVAGLQIGLSDDEFTDAVFDMNVQGYTSWTTTSFQKSKEERLAARNTDKTLQENAVWVTGFNGELLKVSSSAQEINDNSPFTRQSCIPWMGRHYYYNMTESTECTADGMFPWFPLVDSGELIATGFLTFGKITIKQGQRNWFENPPLAIVKLIVPHGPQCMYDLVTKTGAVTMHIYYIDKPWLIGCLLT
;
A
#
# COMPACT_ATOMS: atom_id res chain seq x y z
N MET A 1 -14.09 -8.54 45.32
CA MET A 1 -14.33 -9.28 44.07
C MET A 1 -13.10 -9.08 43.19
N LYS A 2 -12.31 -10.12 42.92
CA LYS A 2 -11.10 -10.01 42.09
C LYS A 2 -11.52 -10.04 40.62
N VAL A 3 -11.51 -8.89 39.95
CA VAL A 3 -11.75 -8.82 38.50
C VAL A 3 -10.42 -9.11 37.82
N LEU A 4 -10.27 -10.33 37.28
CA LEU A 4 -9.24 -10.62 36.29
C LEU A 4 -9.82 -10.23 34.92
N ILE A 5 -9.27 -9.19 34.30
CA ILE A 5 -9.59 -8.85 32.91
C ILE A 5 -8.65 -9.68 32.03
N PHE A 6 -9.17 -10.72 31.38
CA PHE A 6 -8.50 -11.38 30.26
C PHE A 6 -8.94 -10.69 28.98
N LEU A 7 -8.03 -9.99 28.32
CA LEU A 7 -8.23 -9.36 27.01
C LEU A 7 -7.39 -10.09 25.98
N THR A 8 -8.05 -10.78 25.06
CA THR A 8 -7.46 -11.33 23.85
C THR A 8 -8.07 -10.60 22.65
N THR A 9 -7.31 -9.68 22.05
CA THR A 9 -7.62 -9.12 20.73
C THR A 9 -7.29 -10.17 19.68
N VAL A 10 -8.32 -10.79 19.12
CA VAL A 10 -8.17 -11.72 17.99
C VAL A 10 -8.38 -10.93 16.71
N VAL A 11 -7.29 -10.62 16.01
CA VAL A 11 -7.33 -10.16 14.62
C VAL A 11 -7.50 -11.39 13.75
N ALA A 12 -8.70 -11.96 13.72
CA ALA A 12 -9.05 -13.04 12.78
C ALA A 12 -10.04 -12.49 11.75
N ALA A 13 -9.72 -12.70 10.46
CA ALA A 13 -10.55 -12.49 9.28
C ALA A 13 -11.67 -11.44 9.42
N HIS A 14 -11.37 -10.20 9.00
CA HIS A 14 -12.27 -9.04 8.91
C HIS A 14 -13.05 -8.70 10.19
N GLY A 15 -12.42 -7.94 11.09
CA GLY A 15 -13.09 -7.23 12.18
C GLY A 15 -12.20 -6.96 13.39
N LEU A 16 -12.48 -5.88 14.11
CA LEU A 16 -11.87 -5.57 15.41
C LEU A 16 -12.92 -5.79 16.51
N ARG A 17 -12.62 -6.63 17.50
CA ARG A 17 -13.54 -7.00 18.59
C ARG A 17 -12.81 -7.04 19.94
N VAL A 18 -13.50 -6.62 20.99
CA VAL A 18 -13.06 -6.74 22.40
C VAL A 18 -14.05 -7.60 23.16
N THR A 19 -13.56 -8.38 24.13
CA THR A 19 -14.40 -9.19 25.03
C THR A 19 -14.35 -8.69 26.47
N TYR A 20 -15.49 -8.71 27.18
CA TYR A 20 -15.56 -8.48 28.64
C TYR A 20 -16.45 -9.50 29.36
N GLY A 21 -16.07 -9.90 30.58
CA GLY A 21 -16.84 -10.81 31.44
C GLY A 21 -16.21 -12.19 31.67
N SER A 22 -16.79 -12.98 32.60
CA SER A 22 -16.40 -14.37 32.89
C SER A 22 -17.65 -15.25 33.00
N GLY A 23 -17.72 -16.38 32.28
CA GLY A 23 -18.84 -17.31 32.38
C GLY A 23 -19.08 -18.15 31.13
N SER A 24 -20.16 -18.93 31.12
CA SER A 24 -20.57 -19.84 30.04
C SER A 24 -21.11 -19.15 28.77
N ASP A 25 -21.19 -17.81 28.76
CA ASP A 25 -21.74 -17.00 27.66
C ASP A 25 -20.66 -16.33 26.78
N ILE A 26 -19.39 -16.73 26.92
CA ILE A 26 -18.29 -16.29 26.04
C ILE A 26 -18.63 -16.67 24.60
N GLY A 27 -19.07 -15.68 23.81
CA GLY A 27 -19.39 -15.83 22.39
C GLY A 27 -20.61 -15.05 21.88
N LYS A 28 -21.57 -14.67 22.73
CA LYS A 28 -22.83 -14.04 22.27
C LYS A 28 -23.12 -12.64 22.82
N SER A 29 -22.72 -12.34 24.05
CA SER A 29 -22.98 -11.05 24.72
C SER A 29 -21.72 -10.32 25.18
N CYS A 30 -20.56 -11.00 25.14
CA CYS A 30 -19.30 -10.46 25.65
C CYS A 30 -18.50 -9.70 24.59
N PHE A 31 -18.83 -9.82 23.30
CA PHE A 31 -18.13 -9.17 22.20
C PHE A 31 -18.92 -7.98 21.68
N PHE A 32 -18.26 -6.84 21.49
CA PHE A 32 -18.82 -5.73 20.73
C PHE A 32 -17.92 -5.38 19.53
N PRO A 33 -18.52 -5.04 18.37
CA PRO A 33 -17.76 -4.62 17.20
C PRO A 33 -17.19 -3.24 17.41
N MET A 34 -16.00 -3.00 16.88
CA MET A 34 -15.39 -1.68 16.84
C MET A 34 -15.28 -1.18 15.40
N PRO A 35 -15.32 0.15 15.20
CA PRO A 35 -15.15 0.75 13.89
C PRO A 35 -13.77 0.44 13.32
N TYR A 36 -13.71 0.19 12.01
CA TYR A 36 -12.46 -0.11 11.30
C TYR A 36 -11.89 1.12 10.59
N THR A 37 -12.70 2.17 10.44
CA THR A 37 -12.30 3.46 9.90
C THR A 37 -12.79 4.60 10.78
N LEU A 38 -12.11 5.74 10.72
CA LEU A 38 -12.50 6.96 11.42
C LEU A 38 -13.91 7.40 11.00
N SER A 39 -14.23 7.32 9.70
CA SER A 39 -15.58 7.60 9.21
C SER A 39 -16.61 6.70 9.87
N SER A 40 -16.39 5.39 9.96
CA SER A 40 -17.32 4.51 10.66
C SER A 40 -17.41 4.86 12.15
N ALA A 41 -16.30 5.22 12.79
CA ALA A 41 -16.30 5.63 14.20
C ALA A 41 -17.20 6.84 14.44
N ILE A 42 -17.16 7.84 13.56
CA ILE A 42 -17.95 9.07 13.66
C ILE A 42 -19.40 8.83 13.21
N ASP A 43 -19.58 8.30 12.01
CA ASP A 43 -20.87 8.30 11.31
C ASP A 43 -21.79 7.15 11.75
N GLU A 44 -21.22 5.99 12.07
CA GLU A 44 -21.99 4.79 12.41
C GLU A 44 -22.02 4.52 13.92
N TYR A 45 -20.86 4.68 14.58
CA TYR A 45 -20.72 4.37 16.01
C TYR A 45 -20.85 5.61 16.91
N HIS A 46 -20.79 6.82 16.34
CA HIS A 46 -20.87 8.09 17.04
C HIS A 46 -19.84 8.25 18.17
N TRP A 47 -18.63 7.73 17.97
CA TRP A 47 -17.52 7.85 18.90
C TRP A 47 -17.03 9.30 18.99
N ILE A 48 -16.50 9.65 20.15
CA ILE A 48 -16.15 11.03 20.51
C ILE A 48 -14.63 11.19 20.49
N GLU A 49 -14.15 12.27 19.90
CA GLU A 49 -12.72 12.59 19.86
C GLU A 49 -12.22 13.10 21.21
N TYR A 50 -11.02 12.65 21.58
CA TYR A 50 -10.32 13.12 22.77
C TYR A 50 -8.81 13.27 22.52
N ASP A 51 -8.17 14.13 23.30
CA ASP A 51 -6.71 14.21 23.35
C ASP A 51 -6.12 12.95 23.98
N ALA A 52 -5.20 12.29 23.27
CA ALA A 52 -4.50 11.13 23.79
C ALA A 52 -3.47 11.52 24.89
N PRO A 53 -3.39 10.77 26.00
CA PRO A 53 -2.49 11.08 27.12
C PRO A 53 -1.00 11.01 26.75
N VAL A 54 -0.65 10.07 25.88
CA VAL A 54 0.68 9.85 25.31
C VAL A 54 0.46 9.23 23.94
N THR A 55 1.19 9.68 22.92
CA THR A 55 1.26 8.97 21.65
C THR A 55 2.72 8.75 21.30
N VAL A 56 3.09 7.51 20.96
CA VAL A 56 4.44 7.22 20.43
C VAL A 56 4.49 7.38 18.91
N LEU A 57 3.33 7.53 18.27
CA LEU A 57 3.16 7.87 16.86
C LEU A 57 2.71 9.33 16.77
N PRO A 58 3.36 10.17 15.94
CA PRO A 58 2.87 11.52 15.69
C PRO A 58 1.58 11.48 14.85
N ASN A 59 0.78 12.55 14.94
CA ASN A 59 -0.41 12.77 14.11
C ASN A 59 -1.45 11.63 14.13
N ILE A 60 -1.74 11.10 15.32
CA ILE A 60 -2.83 10.14 15.51
C ILE A 60 -3.98 10.80 16.27
N PHE A 61 -5.20 10.44 15.91
CA PHE A 61 -6.43 10.92 16.53
C PHE A 61 -7.05 9.83 17.40
N MET A 62 -7.48 10.17 18.62
CA MET A 62 -8.08 9.19 19.52
C MET A 62 -9.59 9.41 19.61
N TYR A 63 -10.35 8.37 19.28
CA TYR A 63 -11.81 8.37 19.37
C TYR A 63 -12.25 7.29 20.35
N CYS A 64 -13.12 7.63 21.28
CA CYS A 64 -13.61 6.73 22.32
C CYS A 64 -15.09 6.40 22.13
N ALA A 65 -15.50 5.24 22.61
CA ALA A 65 -16.90 4.84 22.58
C ALA A 65 -17.79 5.88 23.32
N SER A 66 -18.96 6.16 22.76
CA SER A 66 -19.85 7.22 23.26
C SER A 66 -20.53 6.89 24.58
N ASP A 67 -20.62 5.60 24.92
CA ASP A 67 -21.19 5.11 26.17
C ASP A 67 -20.17 5.05 27.30
N ASN A 68 -18.87 4.93 26.99
CA ASN A 68 -17.78 5.03 27.96
C ASN A 68 -16.42 5.30 27.28
N VAL A 69 -15.56 6.05 27.97
CA VAL A 69 -14.18 6.31 27.50
C VAL A 69 -13.20 5.18 27.85
N GLU A 70 -13.68 4.01 28.28
CA GLU A 70 -12.82 2.90 28.72
C GLU A 70 -12.16 2.20 27.52
N VAL A 71 -12.73 2.34 26.32
CA VAL A 71 -12.18 1.81 25.07
C VAL A 71 -12.12 2.91 24.02
N CYS A 72 -10.92 3.17 23.52
CA CYS A 72 -10.68 4.15 22.46
C CYS A 72 -9.81 3.58 21.36
N LEU A 73 -10.05 3.98 20.12
CA LEU A 73 -9.22 3.64 18.98
C LEU A 73 -8.36 4.83 18.60
N LEU A 74 -7.13 4.52 18.19
CA LEU A 74 -6.18 5.47 17.65
C LEU A 74 -6.26 5.36 16.12
N PHE A 75 -6.58 6.46 15.45
CA PHE A 75 -6.68 6.56 14.01
C PHE A 75 -5.51 7.37 13.44
N THR A 76 -5.03 6.95 12.28
CA THR A 76 -4.13 7.75 11.43
C THR A 76 -4.87 8.98 10.86
N GLU A 77 -4.14 9.94 10.28
CA GLU A 77 -4.77 11.09 9.59
C GLU A 77 -5.65 10.68 8.42
N GLU A 78 -5.43 9.48 7.89
CA GLU A 78 -6.16 8.91 6.78
C GLU A 78 -7.35 8.05 7.23
N GLY A 79 -7.57 7.98 8.55
CA GLY A 79 -8.75 7.35 9.13
C GLY A 79 -8.65 5.85 9.28
N PHE A 80 -7.46 5.25 9.25
CA PHE A 80 -7.24 3.83 9.55
C PHE A 80 -6.85 3.61 11.00
N VAL A 81 -7.27 2.49 11.58
CA VAL A 81 -6.92 2.12 12.96
C VAL A 81 -5.43 1.84 13.09
N ALA A 82 -4.72 2.69 13.82
CA ALA A 82 -3.30 2.56 14.18
C ALA A 82 -3.09 1.82 15.50
N GLY A 83 -4.09 1.81 16.37
CA GLY A 83 -4.01 1.19 17.68
C GLY A 83 -5.28 1.32 18.51
N LEU A 84 -5.16 0.94 19.78
CA LEU A 84 -6.23 0.85 20.76
C LEU A 84 -5.69 1.36 22.09
N GLN A 85 -6.44 2.23 22.76
CA GLN A 85 -6.24 2.60 24.15
C GLN A 85 -7.33 1.97 25.01
N ILE A 86 -6.91 1.42 26.15
CA ILE A 86 -7.81 1.01 27.23
C ILE A 86 -7.61 1.97 28.39
N ALA A 87 -8.71 2.48 28.94
CA ALA A 87 -8.73 3.38 30.08
C ALA A 87 -9.49 2.74 31.25
N ALA A 88 -8.92 2.82 32.43
CA ALA A 88 -9.45 2.23 33.66
C ALA A 88 -9.57 3.32 34.72
N GLU A 89 -10.78 3.67 35.14
CA GLU A 89 -11.01 4.83 36.01
C GLU A 89 -10.37 4.62 37.40
N LYS A 90 -9.48 5.51 37.81
CA LYS A 90 -8.61 5.30 38.99
C LYS A 90 -9.41 5.03 40.26
N ASN A 91 -10.52 5.73 40.45
CA ASN A 91 -11.39 5.61 41.63
C ASN A 91 -12.11 4.25 41.75
N LYS A 92 -12.20 3.47 40.67
CA LYS A 92 -12.81 2.13 40.67
C LYS A 92 -11.87 1.03 41.14
N PHE A 93 -10.57 1.33 41.28
CA PHE A 93 -9.56 0.38 41.72
C PHE A 93 -9.18 0.63 43.18
N HIS A 94 -9.33 -0.40 44.01
CA HIS A 94 -8.87 -0.42 45.39
C HIS A 94 -7.87 -1.58 45.56
N ASP A 95 -6.93 -1.45 46.49
CA ASP A 95 -5.97 -2.50 46.87
C ASP A 95 -5.05 -2.98 45.72
N SER A 96 -4.51 -2.05 44.91
CA SER A 96 -3.55 -2.40 43.86
C SER A 96 -2.26 -2.97 44.46
N MET A 97 -1.99 -4.28 44.25
CA MET A 97 -0.78 -4.95 44.74
C MET A 97 0.47 -4.64 43.89
N LEU A 98 0.30 -4.01 42.73
CA LEU A 98 1.36 -3.76 41.75
C LEU A 98 1.41 -2.27 41.42
N ASP A 99 2.59 -1.76 41.11
CA ASP A 99 2.78 -0.40 40.61
C ASP A 99 2.46 -0.35 39.12
N TRP A 100 1.41 0.40 38.76
CA TRP A 100 0.90 0.47 37.39
C TRP A 100 1.85 1.23 36.45
N HIS A 101 2.66 2.16 36.97
CA HIS A 101 3.67 2.84 36.16
C HIS A 101 4.78 1.88 35.72
N ILE A 102 5.19 0.96 36.60
CA ILE A 102 6.18 -0.08 36.26
C ILE A 102 5.62 -1.01 35.17
N GLN A 103 4.30 -1.19 35.11
CA GLN A 103 3.63 -2.00 34.08
C GLN A 103 3.38 -1.25 32.77
N GLY A 104 3.85 -0.01 32.66
CA GLY A 104 3.71 0.80 31.45
C GLY A 104 2.36 1.52 31.32
N PHE A 105 1.54 1.57 32.37
CA PHE A 105 0.35 2.42 32.35
C PHE A 105 0.73 3.89 32.53
N THR A 106 0.04 4.73 31.77
CA THR A 106 0.09 6.18 31.88
C THR A 106 -1.17 6.70 32.57
N THR A 107 -1.18 8.00 32.89
CA THR A 107 -2.36 8.66 33.47
C THR A 107 -3.00 9.54 32.41
N TRP A 108 -4.32 9.51 32.34
CA TRP A 108 -5.10 10.34 31.45
C TRP A 108 -6.19 11.05 32.25
N LYS A 109 -6.19 12.38 32.21
CA LYS A 109 -7.20 13.22 32.86
C LYS A 109 -8.02 13.89 31.78
N VAL A 110 -9.33 13.66 31.81
CA VAL A 110 -10.23 14.07 30.74
C VAL A 110 -11.61 14.39 31.30
N GLU A 111 -12.33 15.27 30.62
CA GLU A 111 -13.73 15.55 30.92
C GLU A 111 -14.64 14.54 30.20
N VAL A 112 -15.48 13.85 30.97
CA VAL A 112 -16.50 12.92 30.46
C VAL A 112 -17.83 13.37 31.00
N ASP A 113 -18.77 13.73 30.11
CA ASP A 113 -20.10 14.25 30.45
C ASP A 113 -20.07 15.45 31.42
N GLY A 114 -19.12 16.37 31.23
CA GLY A 114 -18.95 17.55 32.09
C GLY A 114 -18.29 17.26 33.43
N VAL A 115 -17.81 16.05 33.67
CA VAL A 115 -17.11 15.67 34.91
C VAL A 115 -15.66 15.30 34.60
N GLN A 116 -14.74 15.96 35.30
CA GLN A 116 -13.32 15.61 35.26
C GLN A 116 -13.09 14.23 35.91
N ARG A 117 -12.53 13.31 35.13
CA ARG A 117 -12.19 11.96 35.57
C ARG A 117 -10.72 11.67 35.28
N GLU A 118 -10.17 10.73 36.05
CA GLU A 118 -8.78 10.33 35.93
C GLU A 118 -8.71 8.81 35.70
N PHE A 119 -7.95 8.41 34.69
CA PHE A 119 -7.83 7.04 34.25
C PHE A 119 -6.37 6.59 34.29
N TRP A 120 -6.18 5.31 34.57
CA TRP A 120 -5.00 4.57 34.14
C TRP A 120 -5.20 4.13 32.70
N THR A 121 -4.21 4.38 31.84
CA THR A 121 -4.31 4.05 30.42
C THR A 121 -3.16 3.17 29.96
N THR A 122 -3.45 2.25 29.04
CA THR A 122 -2.44 1.50 28.30
C THR A 122 -2.83 1.42 26.84
N GLN A 123 -1.84 1.33 25.96
CA GLN A 123 -2.03 1.40 24.52
C GLN A 123 -1.41 0.19 23.83
N GLN A 124 -2.14 -0.36 22.86
CA GLN A 124 -1.68 -1.37 21.91
C GLN A 124 -1.63 -0.74 20.53
N TYR A 125 -0.50 -0.89 19.84
CA TYR A 125 -0.33 -0.40 18.47
C TYR A 125 -0.34 -1.57 17.49
N TYR A 126 -1.05 -1.43 16.37
CA TYR A 126 -1.13 -2.44 15.31
C TYR A 126 -0.07 -2.26 14.22
N MET A 127 0.79 -1.27 14.41
CA MET A 127 1.91 -0.93 13.55
C MET A 127 3.15 -0.69 14.41
N SER A 128 4.31 -1.10 13.92
CA SER A 128 5.57 -0.80 14.61
C SER A 128 5.95 0.65 14.36
N LYS A 129 6.52 1.30 15.39
CA LYS A 129 7.05 2.66 15.28
C LYS A 129 8.01 2.83 14.10
N VAL A 130 8.84 1.81 13.83
CA VAL A 130 9.77 1.78 12.70
C VAL A 130 9.05 1.88 11.35
N ARG A 131 7.92 1.19 11.15
CA ARG A 131 7.17 1.28 9.89
C ARG A 131 6.55 2.66 9.69
N PHE A 132 6.06 3.25 10.78
CA PHE A 132 5.52 4.60 10.78
C PHE A 132 6.61 5.65 10.47
N ASP A 133 7.74 5.60 11.20
CA ASP A 133 8.87 6.51 11.04
C ASP A 133 9.51 6.42 9.64
N LEU A 134 9.38 5.27 8.97
CA LEU A 134 9.88 5.05 7.62
C LEU A 134 8.88 5.43 6.50
N GLY A 135 7.75 6.07 6.83
CA GLY A 135 6.82 6.59 5.83
C GLY A 135 5.99 5.53 5.11
N LEU A 136 5.87 4.31 5.65
CA LEU A 136 4.87 3.32 5.20
C LEU A 136 3.48 3.69 5.72
N ALA A 137 3.13 4.97 5.62
CA ALA A 137 1.90 5.54 6.14
C ALA A 137 0.70 4.91 5.42
N ILE A 138 -0.36 4.63 6.18
CA ILE A 138 -1.60 4.09 5.65
C ILE A 138 -2.38 5.27 5.05
N GLY A 139 -2.75 5.25 3.78
CA GLY A 139 -3.44 6.42 3.23
C GLY A 139 -3.92 6.32 1.81
N THR A 140 -5.16 6.76 1.55
CA THR A 140 -5.72 6.86 0.19
C THR A 140 -5.10 8.01 -0.62
N LYS A 141 -4.50 9.02 0.05
CA LYS A 141 -3.94 10.23 -0.58
C LYS A 141 -2.77 9.96 -1.54
N PHE A 142 -2.14 8.78 -1.43
CA PHE A 142 -1.04 8.34 -2.28
C PHE A 142 -1.51 7.46 -3.45
N PHE A 143 -2.79 7.07 -3.48
CA PHE A 143 -3.38 6.32 -4.58
C PHE A 143 -4.10 7.27 -5.53
N ILE A 144 -3.84 7.10 -6.82
CA ILE A 144 -4.38 7.95 -7.86
C ILE A 144 -5.17 7.05 -8.80
N ASP A 145 -6.46 7.33 -8.95
CA ASP A 145 -7.32 6.59 -9.85
C ASP A 145 -6.90 6.85 -11.31
N ILE A 146 -6.70 5.76 -12.04
CA ILE A 146 -6.43 5.80 -13.48
C ILE A 146 -7.76 5.53 -14.20
N PRO A 147 -8.18 6.41 -15.12
CA PRO A 147 -9.43 6.22 -15.85
C PRO A 147 -9.44 4.87 -16.59
N GLN A 148 -10.49 4.08 -16.40
CA GLN A 148 -10.64 2.77 -17.01
C GLN A 148 -11.10 2.87 -18.47
N THR A 149 -11.69 4.01 -18.84
CA THR A 149 -12.13 4.29 -20.22
C THR A 149 -11.58 5.60 -20.78
N ALA A 150 -11.46 5.68 -22.12
CA ALA A 150 -11.04 6.91 -22.80
C ALA A 150 -12.05 8.07 -22.59
N THR A 151 -13.32 7.73 -22.36
CA THR A 151 -14.36 8.70 -21.99
C THR A 151 -14.12 9.28 -20.60
N GLU A 152 -13.79 8.44 -19.62
CA GLU A 152 -13.41 8.91 -18.28
C GLU A 152 -12.13 9.74 -18.32
N ALA A 153 -11.12 9.33 -19.11
CA ALA A 153 -9.87 10.08 -19.25
C ALA A 153 -10.12 11.53 -19.73
N LYS A 154 -10.98 11.70 -20.74
CA LYS A 154 -11.42 13.03 -21.21
C LYS A 154 -12.16 13.80 -20.13
N ALA A 155 -13.09 13.17 -19.41
CA ALA A 155 -13.85 13.80 -18.34
C ALA A 155 -12.94 14.25 -17.17
N GLN A 156 -11.83 13.53 -16.95
CA GLN A 156 -10.81 13.83 -15.95
C GLN A 156 -9.69 14.74 -16.49
N ASN A 157 -9.86 15.34 -17.69
CA ASN A 157 -8.92 16.26 -18.32
C ASN A 157 -7.53 15.67 -18.64
N TRP A 158 -7.44 14.36 -18.86
CA TRP A 158 -6.25 13.76 -19.46
C TRP A 158 -6.14 14.23 -20.92
N GLN A 159 -4.93 14.53 -21.36
CA GLN A 159 -4.65 15.13 -22.65
C GLN A 159 -4.35 14.04 -23.68
N ALA A 160 -5.04 14.08 -24.82
CA ALA A 160 -4.68 13.24 -25.97
C ALA A 160 -3.32 13.69 -26.50
N VAL A 161 -2.39 12.76 -26.67
CA VAL A 161 -1.05 13.02 -27.19
C VAL A 161 -0.70 12.09 -28.33
N ASP A 162 0.21 12.54 -29.19
CA ASP A 162 0.80 11.66 -30.18
C ASP A 162 1.60 10.57 -29.48
N ARG A 163 1.42 9.35 -29.96
CA ARG A 163 2.20 8.21 -29.48
C ARG A 163 3.66 8.40 -29.89
N PRO A 164 4.63 7.94 -29.08
CA PRO A 164 6.01 7.85 -29.51
C PRO A 164 6.13 7.19 -30.90
N GLN A 165 7.07 7.63 -31.73
CA GLN A 165 7.28 7.00 -33.04
C GLN A 165 8.02 5.66 -32.90
N GLY A 166 7.80 4.75 -33.86
CA GLY A 166 8.47 3.44 -33.90
C GLY A 166 7.73 2.29 -33.20
N LEU A 167 6.65 2.58 -32.47
CA LEU A 167 5.86 1.58 -31.74
C LEU A 167 5.20 0.58 -32.69
N LYS A 168 5.54 -0.71 -32.55
CA LYS A 168 4.79 -1.82 -33.18
C LYS A 168 3.62 -2.29 -32.30
N ILE A 169 2.93 -1.36 -31.66
CA ILE A 169 1.72 -1.64 -30.87
C ILE A 169 0.49 -1.65 -31.77
N LEU A 170 -0.66 -2.07 -31.22
CA LEU A 170 -1.95 -2.00 -31.90
C LEU A 170 -2.19 -0.59 -32.48
N PRO A 171 -2.33 -0.44 -33.83
CA PRO A 171 -2.37 0.86 -34.48
C PRO A 171 -3.55 1.72 -34.03
N GLN A 172 -4.62 1.10 -33.55
CA GLN A 172 -5.83 1.74 -33.05
C GLN A 172 -5.74 2.25 -31.61
N LEU A 173 -4.64 1.99 -30.89
CA LEU A 173 -4.47 2.54 -29.55
C LEU A 173 -4.35 4.06 -29.59
N VAL A 174 -5.07 4.73 -28.70
CA VAL A 174 -4.96 6.17 -28.43
C VAL A 174 -4.29 6.37 -27.08
N LEU A 175 -3.45 7.39 -26.96
CA LEU A 175 -2.70 7.70 -25.74
C LEU A 175 -3.27 8.97 -25.11
N TYR A 176 -3.66 8.87 -23.85
CA TYR A 176 -4.01 10.02 -23.02
C TYR A 176 -3.02 10.11 -21.86
N CYS A 177 -2.51 11.31 -21.60
CA CYS A 177 -1.55 11.57 -20.53
C CYS A 177 -2.14 12.50 -19.48
N TYR A 178 -1.66 12.36 -18.24
CA TYR A 178 -1.80 13.43 -17.27
C TYR A 178 -1.02 14.67 -17.74
N SER A 179 -1.32 15.85 -17.19
CA SER A 179 -0.79 17.13 -17.69
C SER A 179 0.74 17.24 -17.68
N ASP A 180 1.41 16.50 -16.81
CA ASP A 180 2.87 16.47 -16.68
C ASP A 180 3.54 15.34 -17.50
N HIS A 181 2.75 14.54 -18.22
CA HIS A 181 3.21 13.45 -19.08
C HIS A 181 4.01 12.33 -18.38
N VAL A 182 4.04 12.32 -17.04
CA VAL A 182 4.71 11.28 -16.26
C VAL A 182 3.93 9.97 -16.32
N LEU A 183 2.60 10.03 -16.30
CA LEU A 183 1.73 8.87 -16.44
C LEU A 183 0.78 9.04 -17.62
N CYS A 184 0.76 8.05 -18.50
CA CYS A 184 -0.15 7.97 -19.62
C CYS A 184 -0.83 6.61 -19.70
N ALA A 185 -2.04 6.58 -20.22
CA ALA A 185 -2.83 5.37 -20.42
C ALA A 185 -3.14 5.18 -21.92
N PHE A 186 -2.90 3.97 -22.41
CA PHE A 186 -3.32 3.53 -23.72
C PHE A 186 -4.75 3.00 -23.65
N TYR A 187 -5.61 3.48 -24.52
CA TYR A 187 -6.97 2.97 -24.69
C TYR A 187 -7.09 2.36 -26.08
N ASP A 188 -7.77 1.23 -26.17
CA ASP A 188 -8.06 0.61 -27.46
C ASP A 188 -9.38 1.13 -28.08
N ASP A 189 -9.68 0.67 -29.28
CA ASP A 189 -10.93 0.93 -30.01
C ASP A 189 -12.18 0.29 -29.38
N THR A 190 -12.05 -0.37 -28.22
CA THR A 190 -13.17 -0.74 -27.34
C THR A 190 -13.41 0.27 -26.23
N GLU A 191 -12.67 1.40 -26.23
CA GLU A 191 -12.68 2.49 -25.26
C GLU A 191 -12.04 2.17 -23.90
N TYR A 192 -11.56 0.95 -23.68
CA TYR A 192 -11.00 0.54 -22.38
C TYR A 192 -9.49 0.67 -22.33
N VAL A 193 -8.96 0.87 -21.12
CA VAL A 193 -7.53 0.87 -20.85
C VAL A 193 -6.91 -0.48 -21.25
N ALA A 194 -5.82 -0.40 -22.00
CA ALA A 194 -5.08 -1.54 -22.54
C ALA A 194 -3.64 -1.61 -22.02
N GLY A 195 -3.13 -0.52 -21.43
CA GLY A 195 -1.79 -0.46 -20.86
C GLY A 195 -1.45 0.93 -20.36
N LEU A 196 -0.34 1.04 -19.63
CA LEU A 196 0.18 2.29 -19.10
C LEU A 196 1.57 2.57 -19.65
N GLN A 197 1.93 3.85 -19.68
CA GLN A 197 3.28 4.33 -19.95
C GLN A 197 3.71 5.23 -18.80
N ILE A 198 4.92 4.99 -18.30
CA ILE A 198 5.58 5.83 -17.30
C ILE A 198 6.71 6.59 -18.01
N GLY A 199 6.71 7.92 -17.88
CA GLY A 199 7.78 8.80 -18.32
C GLY A 199 8.69 9.17 -17.15
N LEU A 200 10.00 9.15 -17.39
CA LEU A 200 10.98 9.83 -16.57
C LEU A 200 11.48 11.02 -17.36
N SER A 201 11.33 12.23 -16.81
CA SER A 201 11.75 13.45 -17.50
C SER A 201 13.28 13.59 -17.45
N ASP A 202 13.93 13.77 -18.59
CA ASP A 202 15.40 13.88 -18.68
C ASP A 202 15.97 15.06 -17.88
N ASP A 203 15.17 16.12 -17.66
CA ASP A 203 15.57 17.29 -16.88
C ASP A 203 15.34 17.13 -15.37
N GLU A 204 14.49 16.18 -14.95
CA GLU A 204 14.15 15.94 -13.54
C GLU A 204 14.82 14.69 -12.99
N PHE A 205 15.05 13.67 -13.83
CA PHE A 205 15.72 12.43 -13.49
C PHE A 205 17.22 12.55 -13.77
N THR A 206 18.00 12.47 -12.70
CA THR A 206 19.46 12.66 -12.73
C THR A 206 20.16 11.48 -12.08
N ASP A 207 21.47 11.38 -12.28
CA ASP A 207 22.31 10.31 -11.72
C ASP A 207 21.86 8.89 -12.13
N ALA A 208 21.29 8.74 -13.34
CA ALA A 208 20.92 7.44 -13.89
C ALA A 208 22.13 6.49 -13.89
N VAL A 209 21.99 5.35 -13.22
CA VAL A 209 23.09 4.39 -13.03
C VAL A 209 23.25 3.44 -14.23
N PHE A 210 22.13 3.03 -14.80
CA PHE A 210 22.09 2.03 -15.87
C PHE A 210 21.82 2.67 -17.22
N ASP A 211 22.23 1.96 -18.28
CA ASP A 211 21.81 2.29 -19.63
C ASP A 211 20.29 2.09 -19.73
N MET A 212 19.57 3.19 -19.89
CA MET A 212 18.11 3.20 -19.92
C MET A 212 17.56 2.40 -21.10
N ASN A 213 18.28 2.32 -22.23
CA ASN A 213 17.85 1.51 -23.37
C ASN A 213 17.93 0.02 -23.04
N VAL A 214 18.99 -0.42 -22.34
CA VAL A 214 19.12 -1.80 -21.88
C VAL A 214 18.04 -2.14 -20.86
N GLN A 215 17.68 -1.19 -19.98
CA GLN A 215 16.56 -1.31 -19.05
C GLN A 215 15.17 -1.30 -19.72
N GLY A 216 15.11 -1.16 -21.06
CA GLY A 216 13.86 -1.20 -21.82
C GLY A 216 13.18 0.16 -22.00
N TYR A 217 13.82 1.27 -21.63
CA TYR A 217 13.35 2.62 -21.96
C TYR A 217 13.74 2.96 -23.40
N THR A 218 12.84 2.76 -24.37
CA THR A 218 13.09 3.09 -25.78
C THR A 218 11.78 3.35 -26.56
N SER A 219 11.90 3.87 -27.79
CA SER A 219 10.89 3.72 -28.85
C SER A 219 10.60 2.22 -29.06
N TRP A 220 9.36 1.79 -28.83
CA TRP A 220 9.01 0.40 -28.59
C TRP A 220 9.10 -0.50 -29.83
N THR A 221 9.40 -1.77 -29.58
CA THR A 221 9.03 -2.88 -30.47
C THR A 221 8.11 -3.83 -29.71
N THR A 222 6.92 -4.15 -30.24
CA THR A 222 6.10 -5.24 -29.71
C THR A 222 5.53 -6.10 -30.83
N THR A 223 5.36 -7.37 -30.52
CA THR A 223 4.47 -8.33 -31.20
C THR A 223 3.03 -7.85 -31.02
N SER A 224 2.27 -7.72 -32.11
CA SER A 224 0.87 -7.32 -32.03
C SER A 224 -0.02 -8.49 -31.60
N PHE A 225 -0.87 -8.29 -30.60
CA PHE A 225 -1.97 -9.19 -30.32
C PHE A 225 -3.04 -9.00 -31.39
N GLN A 226 -3.12 -9.94 -32.33
CA GLN A 226 -4.01 -9.88 -33.50
C GLN A 226 -5.44 -10.37 -33.19
N LYS A 227 -6.06 -9.91 -32.10
CA LYS A 227 -7.50 -10.17 -31.87
C LYS A 227 -8.34 -9.07 -32.51
N SER A 228 -9.43 -9.44 -33.18
CA SER A 228 -10.41 -8.50 -33.69
C SER A 228 -11.07 -7.72 -32.53
N LYS A 229 -11.75 -6.62 -32.85
CA LYS A 229 -12.54 -5.87 -31.86
C LYS A 229 -13.62 -6.74 -31.24
N GLU A 230 -14.31 -7.52 -32.07
CA GLU A 230 -15.38 -8.43 -31.67
C GLU A 230 -14.83 -9.53 -30.74
N GLU A 231 -13.67 -10.10 -31.05
CA GLU A 231 -13.02 -11.10 -30.20
C GLU A 231 -12.60 -10.53 -28.84
N ARG A 232 -12.05 -9.30 -28.81
CA ARG A 232 -11.70 -8.63 -27.56
C ARG A 232 -12.91 -8.31 -26.70
N LEU A 233 -14.00 -7.82 -27.30
CA LEU A 233 -15.25 -7.57 -26.58
C LEU A 233 -15.87 -8.88 -26.04
N ALA A 234 -15.84 -9.96 -26.83
CA ALA A 234 -16.39 -11.25 -26.43
C ALA A 234 -15.58 -11.93 -25.31
N ALA A 235 -14.26 -11.74 -25.29
CA ALA A 235 -13.38 -12.34 -24.29
C ALA A 235 -13.15 -11.47 -23.04
N ARG A 236 -13.65 -10.22 -23.02
CA ARG A 236 -13.41 -9.27 -21.94
C ARG A 236 -14.13 -9.71 -20.67
N ASN A 237 -13.39 -9.73 -19.57
CA ASN A 237 -13.94 -9.85 -18.23
C ASN A 237 -14.07 -8.45 -17.62
N THR A 238 -15.29 -8.01 -17.34
CA THR A 238 -15.58 -6.69 -16.76
C THR A 238 -15.23 -6.58 -15.29
N ASP A 239 -15.09 -7.72 -14.60
CA ASP A 239 -14.81 -7.77 -13.15
C ASP A 239 -13.30 -7.78 -12.87
N LYS A 240 -12.46 -7.79 -13.91
CA LYS A 240 -11.00 -7.81 -13.79
C LYS A 240 -10.38 -6.70 -14.63
N THR A 241 -9.40 -5.99 -14.07
CA THR A 241 -8.54 -5.08 -14.85
C THR A 241 -7.63 -5.88 -15.79
N LEU A 242 -6.98 -6.92 -15.26
CA LEU A 242 -6.09 -7.78 -16.04
C LEU A 242 -6.89 -8.74 -16.92
N GLN A 243 -6.72 -8.60 -18.23
CA GLN A 243 -7.24 -9.53 -19.21
C GLN A 243 -6.22 -10.64 -19.47
N GLU A 244 -6.67 -11.81 -19.94
CA GLU A 244 -5.80 -12.95 -20.26
C GLU A 244 -4.94 -13.44 -19.07
N ASN A 245 -5.39 -13.14 -17.84
CA ASN A 245 -4.75 -13.55 -16.59
C ASN A 245 -3.26 -13.16 -16.52
N ALA A 246 -2.86 -12.04 -17.11
CA ALA A 246 -1.47 -11.58 -17.10
C ALA A 246 -1.34 -10.08 -17.38
N VAL A 247 -0.15 -9.55 -17.11
CA VAL A 247 0.33 -8.26 -17.61
C VAL A 247 1.65 -8.48 -18.36
N TRP A 248 1.94 -7.65 -19.35
CA TRP A 248 3.20 -7.67 -20.09
C TRP A 248 3.94 -6.37 -19.81
N VAL A 249 5.19 -6.48 -19.38
CA VAL A 249 6.04 -5.34 -19.05
C VAL A 249 7.26 -5.31 -19.97
N THR A 250 7.70 -4.12 -20.34
CA THR A 250 8.92 -3.93 -21.13
C THR A 250 10.13 -4.21 -20.27
N GLY A 251 10.94 -5.16 -20.71
CA GLY A 251 12.11 -5.65 -20.03
C GLY A 251 13.40 -5.30 -20.75
N PHE A 252 14.44 -6.11 -20.49
CA PHE A 252 15.76 -5.86 -21.04
C PHE A 252 15.75 -5.77 -22.56
N ASN A 253 16.42 -4.75 -23.10
CA ASN A 253 16.51 -4.48 -24.55
C ASN A 253 15.14 -4.33 -25.24
N GLY A 254 14.10 -3.95 -24.50
CA GLY A 254 12.75 -3.76 -25.05
C GLY A 254 11.94 -5.05 -25.23
N GLU A 255 12.44 -6.21 -24.76
CA GLU A 255 11.72 -7.48 -24.81
C GLU A 255 10.55 -7.48 -23.83
N LEU A 256 9.40 -8.03 -24.24
CA LEU A 256 8.24 -8.15 -23.35
C LEU A 256 8.38 -9.34 -22.42
N LEU A 257 8.26 -9.10 -21.11
CA LEU A 257 8.13 -10.15 -20.11
C LEU A 257 6.67 -10.28 -19.67
N LYS A 258 6.12 -11.50 -19.80
CA LYS A 258 4.80 -11.83 -19.26
C LYS A 258 4.90 -12.05 -17.75
N VAL A 259 4.06 -11.37 -17.00
CA VAL A 259 3.84 -11.59 -15.56
C VAL A 259 2.46 -12.21 -15.39
N SER A 260 2.41 -13.43 -14.85
CA SER A 260 1.14 -14.13 -14.61
C SER A 260 0.32 -13.43 -13.53
N SER A 261 -1.00 -13.48 -13.63
CA SER A 261 -1.90 -13.05 -12.55
C SER A 261 -1.99 -14.05 -11.39
N SER A 262 -1.44 -15.25 -11.55
CA SER A 262 -1.40 -16.27 -10.50
C SER A 262 -0.09 -16.21 -9.72
N ALA A 263 -0.18 -16.11 -8.39
CA ALA A 263 0.97 -16.19 -7.51
C ALA A 263 1.75 -17.50 -7.68
N GLN A 264 1.04 -18.61 -7.90
CA GLN A 264 1.67 -19.91 -8.09
C GLN A 264 2.52 -19.91 -9.37
N GLU A 265 1.98 -19.40 -10.47
CA GLU A 265 2.72 -19.30 -11.74
C GLU A 265 3.92 -18.35 -11.64
N ILE A 266 3.78 -17.25 -10.88
CA ILE A 266 4.92 -16.35 -10.59
C ILE A 266 6.01 -17.12 -9.82
N ASN A 267 5.65 -17.92 -8.80
CA ASN A 267 6.62 -18.68 -8.01
C ASN A 267 7.28 -19.82 -8.80
N ASP A 268 6.49 -20.57 -9.56
CA ASP A 268 6.91 -21.87 -10.09
C ASP A 268 7.48 -21.76 -11.52
N ASN A 269 6.99 -20.80 -12.32
CA ASN A 269 7.21 -20.74 -13.77
C ASN A 269 7.68 -19.37 -14.27
N SER A 270 8.30 -18.56 -13.42
CA SER A 270 8.79 -17.24 -13.79
C SER A 270 10.19 -16.96 -13.21
N PRO A 271 10.92 -15.95 -13.74
CA PRO A 271 12.23 -15.58 -13.20
C PRO A 271 12.13 -14.74 -11.91
N PHE A 272 10.94 -14.51 -11.36
CA PHE A 272 10.75 -13.67 -10.20
C PHE A 272 10.95 -14.43 -8.89
N THR A 273 11.81 -13.88 -8.03
CA THR A 273 12.13 -14.42 -6.71
C THR A 273 11.33 -13.70 -5.64
N ARG A 274 10.78 -14.45 -4.69
CA ARG A 274 9.94 -13.94 -3.60
C ARG A 274 10.75 -13.14 -2.58
N GLN A 275 10.22 -11.98 -2.18
CA GLN A 275 10.79 -11.10 -1.15
C GLN A 275 9.76 -10.85 -0.02
N SER A 276 9.84 -9.71 0.68
CA SER A 276 8.96 -9.41 1.81
C SER A 276 7.51 -9.14 1.40
N CYS A 277 6.57 -9.44 2.29
CA CYS A 277 5.21 -8.90 2.23
C CYS A 277 5.16 -7.66 3.10
N ILE A 278 4.84 -6.53 2.49
CA ILE A 278 4.68 -5.28 3.20
C ILE A 278 3.18 -4.99 3.29
N PRO A 279 2.61 -4.85 4.51
CA PRO A 279 1.22 -4.46 4.65
C PRO A 279 0.92 -3.21 3.83
N TRP A 280 -0.28 -3.17 3.26
CA TRP A 280 -0.77 -2.10 2.37
C TRP A 280 -0.09 -2.03 0.99
N MET A 281 0.87 -2.92 0.70
CA MET A 281 1.52 -3.04 -0.61
C MET A 281 1.39 -4.44 -1.21
N GLY A 282 1.63 -5.48 -0.40
CA GLY A 282 1.60 -6.88 -0.81
C GLY A 282 2.96 -7.57 -0.79
N ARG A 283 2.95 -8.84 -1.22
CA ARG A 283 4.14 -9.69 -1.35
C ARG A 283 4.93 -9.27 -2.58
N HIS A 284 6.09 -8.68 -2.36
CA HIS A 284 6.99 -8.27 -3.42
C HIS A 284 7.76 -9.47 -4.00
N TYR A 285 8.04 -9.39 -5.28
CA TYR A 285 8.92 -10.30 -6.00
C TYR A 285 9.87 -9.53 -6.88
N TYR A 286 11.13 -9.93 -7.01
CA TYR A 286 12.09 -9.23 -7.87
C TYR A 286 12.76 -10.21 -8.83
N TYR A 287 13.05 -9.75 -10.05
CA TYR A 287 13.65 -10.59 -11.09
C TYR A 287 15.00 -11.14 -10.63
N ASN A 288 15.12 -12.46 -10.58
CA ASN A 288 16.33 -13.20 -10.24
C ASN A 288 17.11 -12.59 -9.05
N MET A 289 16.40 -12.15 -8.01
CA MET A 289 16.96 -11.35 -6.92
C MET A 289 17.48 -12.25 -5.80
N THR A 290 18.79 -12.23 -5.64
CA THR A 290 19.55 -12.99 -4.64
C THR A 290 20.68 -12.11 -4.10
N GLU A 291 21.28 -12.51 -2.98
CA GLU A 291 22.41 -11.79 -2.38
C GLU A 291 23.64 -11.72 -3.32
N SER A 292 23.70 -12.61 -4.33
CA SER A 292 24.75 -12.69 -5.33
C SER A 292 24.40 -12.06 -6.69
N THR A 293 23.19 -11.52 -6.85
CA THR A 293 22.77 -10.92 -8.14
C THR A 293 23.66 -9.72 -8.47
N GLU A 294 24.14 -9.64 -9.71
CA GLU A 294 24.97 -8.52 -10.15
C GLU A 294 24.12 -7.28 -10.41
N CYS A 295 24.61 -6.12 -9.97
CA CYS A 295 23.95 -4.83 -10.20
C CYS A 295 24.35 -4.24 -11.55
N THR A 296 23.96 -4.89 -12.64
CA THR A 296 24.18 -4.44 -14.03
C THR A 296 22.86 -4.03 -14.70
N ALA A 297 22.96 -3.34 -15.83
CA ALA A 297 21.79 -2.90 -16.60
C ALA A 297 20.96 -4.07 -17.16
N ASP A 298 21.51 -5.27 -17.26
CA ASP A 298 20.85 -6.52 -17.67
C ASP A 298 20.69 -7.52 -16.51
N GLY A 299 21.10 -7.14 -15.29
CA GLY A 299 20.94 -7.92 -14.06
C GLY A 299 19.82 -7.40 -13.15
N MET A 300 19.59 -6.09 -13.17
CA MET A 300 18.55 -5.43 -12.38
C MET A 300 17.32 -5.12 -13.23
N PHE A 301 16.34 -6.01 -13.24
CA PHE A 301 15.12 -5.78 -14.01
C PHE A 301 14.26 -4.69 -13.34
N PRO A 302 13.72 -3.72 -14.11
CA PRO A 302 13.05 -2.58 -13.51
C PRO A 302 11.69 -2.93 -12.92
N TRP A 303 10.99 -3.96 -13.42
CA TRP A 303 9.64 -4.29 -12.95
C TRP A 303 9.63 -5.37 -11.86
N PHE A 304 8.69 -5.25 -10.93
CA PHE A 304 8.47 -6.23 -9.88
C PHE A 304 6.97 -6.52 -9.67
N PRO A 305 6.53 -7.78 -9.57
CA PRO A 305 5.16 -8.12 -9.21
C PRO A 305 4.90 -7.93 -7.70
N LEU A 306 3.66 -7.56 -7.37
CA LEU A 306 3.12 -7.67 -6.02
C LEU A 306 1.90 -8.58 -5.98
N VAL A 307 1.91 -9.50 -5.04
CA VAL A 307 0.87 -10.51 -4.86
C VAL A 307 0.18 -10.36 -3.51
N ASP A 308 -1.13 -10.58 -3.49
CA ASP A 308 -1.89 -10.82 -2.27
C ASP A 308 -2.94 -11.89 -2.54
N SER A 309 -3.26 -12.71 -1.53
CA SER A 309 -4.33 -13.71 -1.61
C SER A 309 -4.24 -14.68 -2.82
N GLY A 310 -3.02 -14.95 -3.31
CA GLY A 310 -2.78 -15.87 -4.43
C GLY A 310 -2.88 -15.24 -5.82
N GLU A 311 -3.18 -13.93 -5.91
CA GLU A 311 -3.31 -13.22 -7.18
C GLU A 311 -2.32 -12.05 -7.29
N LEU A 312 -1.93 -11.70 -8.51
CA LEU A 312 -1.21 -10.47 -8.83
C LEU A 312 -2.16 -9.29 -8.63
N ILE A 313 -1.83 -8.43 -7.68
CA ILE A 313 -2.65 -7.26 -7.34
C ILE A 313 -2.05 -5.96 -7.85
N ALA A 314 -0.75 -5.96 -8.16
CA ALA A 314 -0.03 -4.80 -8.65
C ALA A 314 1.27 -5.20 -9.36
N THR A 315 1.81 -4.27 -10.14
CA THR A 315 3.24 -4.24 -10.46
C THR A 315 3.82 -2.95 -9.93
N GLY A 316 5.10 -2.97 -9.58
CA GLY A 316 5.87 -1.77 -9.40
C GLY A 316 7.03 -1.73 -10.38
N PHE A 317 7.64 -0.56 -10.49
CA PHE A 317 8.94 -0.43 -11.13
C PHE A 317 9.94 0.21 -10.17
N LEU A 318 11.22 -0.13 -10.29
CA LEU A 318 12.34 0.40 -9.51
C LEU A 318 13.46 0.76 -10.46
N THR A 319 13.99 1.98 -10.32
CA THR A 319 15.25 2.39 -10.95
C THR A 319 16.12 3.16 -9.95
N PHE A 320 17.40 3.34 -10.28
CA PHE A 320 18.37 4.02 -9.44
C PHE A 320 18.76 5.38 -10.04
N GLY A 321 18.64 6.41 -9.21
CA GLY A 321 18.84 7.80 -9.58
C GLY A 321 18.06 8.73 -8.65
N LYS A 322 18.02 10.00 -9.00
CA LYS A 322 17.30 11.03 -8.24
C LYS A 322 16.28 11.71 -9.11
N ILE A 323 15.10 11.96 -8.56
CA ILE A 323 14.10 12.81 -9.20
C ILE A 323 13.92 14.11 -8.42
N THR A 324 13.97 15.24 -9.12
CA THR A 324 13.69 16.56 -8.55
C THR A 324 12.37 17.09 -9.10
N ILE A 325 11.33 17.08 -8.28
CA ILE A 325 9.99 17.56 -8.67
C ILE A 325 9.96 19.09 -8.62
N LYS A 326 9.57 19.75 -9.71
CA LYS A 326 9.44 21.21 -9.74
C LYS A 326 8.26 21.66 -8.89
N GLN A 327 8.34 22.89 -8.37
CA GLN A 327 7.27 23.45 -7.55
C GLN A 327 5.94 23.47 -8.32
N GLY A 328 4.89 22.88 -7.73
CA GLY A 328 3.56 22.81 -8.33
C GLY A 328 3.32 21.60 -9.23
N GLN A 329 4.33 20.77 -9.50
CA GLN A 329 4.14 19.46 -10.12
C GLN A 329 3.74 18.41 -9.07
N ARG A 330 3.03 17.39 -9.53
CA ARG A 330 2.71 16.23 -8.73
C ARG A 330 3.96 15.36 -8.58
N ASN A 331 4.21 14.86 -7.38
CA ASN A 331 5.17 13.78 -7.20
C ASN A 331 4.47 12.43 -7.45
N TRP A 332 4.88 11.72 -8.51
CA TRP A 332 4.37 10.40 -8.86
C TRP A 332 5.19 9.26 -8.27
N PHE A 333 6.37 9.56 -7.74
CA PHE A 333 7.35 8.56 -7.37
C PHE A 333 7.64 8.53 -5.89
N GLU A 334 7.83 7.32 -5.40
CA GLU A 334 8.36 7.01 -4.09
C GLU A 334 9.89 7.04 -4.17
N ASN A 335 10.52 7.58 -3.13
CA ASN A 335 11.98 7.62 -2.99
C ASN A 335 12.37 6.90 -1.69
N PRO A 336 12.32 5.56 -1.67
CA PRO A 336 12.46 4.79 -0.43
C PRO A 336 13.88 4.93 0.15
N PRO A 337 14.03 5.21 1.45
CA PRO A 337 15.33 5.19 2.09
C PRO A 337 15.88 3.77 2.14
N LEU A 338 17.21 3.63 2.32
CA LEU A 338 17.88 2.33 2.39
C LEU A 338 17.23 1.34 3.36
N ALA A 339 16.79 1.82 4.52
CA ALA A 339 16.14 0.98 5.53
C ALA A 339 14.83 0.34 5.02
N ILE A 340 14.07 1.06 4.19
CA ILE A 340 12.87 0.52 3.53
C ILE A 340 13.25 -0.47 2.44
N VAL A 341 14.24 -0.17 1.61
CA VAL A 341 14.66 -1.11 0.57
C VAL A 341 15.13 -2.44 1.15
N LYS A 342 15.92 -2.42 2.24
CA LYS A 342 16.35 -3.64 2.96
C LYS A 342 15.19 -4.40 3.59
N LEU A 343 14.13 -3.69 4.00
CA LEU A 343 12.92 -4.32 4.53
C LEU A 343 12.11 -5.01 3.41
N ILE A 344 11.98 -4.37 2.25
CA ILE A 344 11.23 -4.87 1.09
C ILE A 344 11.97 -6.03 0.41
N VAL A 345 13.27 -5.87 0.18
CA VAL A 345 14.12 -6.79 -0.57
C VAL A 345 15.22 -7.33 0.34
N PRO A 346 14.91 -8.17 1.35
CA PRO A 346 15.90 -8.62 2.33
C PRO A 346 17.00 -9.50 1.71
N HIS A 347 16.71 -10.16 0.59
CA HIS A 347 17.68 -10.99 -0.14
C HIS A 347 18.33 -10.25 -1.32
N GLY A 348 18.30 -8.91 -1.32
CA GLY A 348 18.99 -8.11 -2.32
C GLY A 348 20.52 -8.15 -2.14
N PRO A 349 21.29 -8.02 -3.24
CA PRO A 349 22.75 -8.01 -3.17
C PRO A 349 23.26 -6.70 -2.56
N GLN A 350 24.44 -6.74 -1.94
CA GLN A 350 25.01 -5.55 -1.30
C GLN A 350 25.18 -4.38 -2.27
N CYS A 351 25.51 -4.66 -3.53
CA CYS A 351 25.64 -3.61 -4.55
C CYS A 351 24.32 -2.84 -4.75
N MET A 352 23.15 -3.46 -4.57
CA MET A 352 21.84 -2.79 -4.71
C MET A 352 21.67 -1.77 -3.59
N TYR A 353 21.98 -2.18 -2.35
CA TYR A 353 21.93 -1.30 -1.19
C TYR A 353 22.93 -0.14 -1.29
N ASP A 354 24.10 -0.39 -1.86
CA ASP A 354 25.10 0.64 -2.11
C ASP A 354 24.61 1.65 -3.17
N LEU A 355 23.91 1.18 -4.22
CA LEU A 355 23.26 2.05 -5.20
C LEU A 355 22.21 2.95 -4.54
N VAL A 356 21.29 2.40 -3.74
CA VAL A 356 20.29 3.21 -3.02
C VAL A 356 20.96 4.31 -2.18
N THR A 357 22.03 3.96 -1.47
CA THR A 357 22.76 4.91 -0.61
C THR A 357 23.46 6.00 -1.41
N LYS A 358 24.08 5.63 -2.53
CA LYS A 358 24.92 6.51 -3.33
C LYS A 358 24.12 7.39 -4.28
N THR A 359 23.13 6.82 -4.96
CA THR A 359 22.42 7.46 -6.07
C THR A 359 20.95 7.70 -5.78
N GLY A 360 20.39 7.03 -4.78
CA GLY A 360 18.94 7.04 -4.55
C GLY A 360 18.22 5.98 -5.38
N ALA A 361 16.95 5.80 -5.06
CA ALA A 361 16.03 4.90 -5.73
C ALA A 361 14.73 5.63 -6.01
N VAL A 362 14.18 5.39 -7.19
CA VAL A 362 12.90 5.93 -7.66
C VAL A 362 12.00 4.75 -7.99
N THR A 363 10.79 4.74 -7.43
CA THR A 363 9.84 3.64 -7.62
C THR A 363 8.40 4.14 -7.70
N MET A 364 7.52 3.35 -8.32
CA MET A 364 6.08 3.59 -8.35
C MET A 364 5.38 2.23 -8.33
N HIS A 365 4.27 2.16 -7.61
CA HIS A 365 3.37 1.02 -7.61
C HIS A 365 2.12 1.30 -8.45
N ILE A 366 1.70 0.33 -9.26
CA ILE A 366 0.48 0.35 -10.09
C ILE A 366 -0.40 -0.81 -9.63
N TYR A 367 -1.53 -0.48 -9.00
CA TYR A 367 -2.48 -1.47 -8.49
C TYR A 367 -3.59 -1.76 -9.50
N TYR A 368 -4.01 -3.02 -9.54
CA TYR A 368 -5.11 -3.56 -10.37
C TYR A 368 -6.35 -3.89 -9.54
N ILE A 369 -6.40 -3.40 -8.30
CA ILE A 369 -7.46 -3.63 -7.33
C ILE A 369 -7.94 -2.29 -6.76
N ASP A 370 -9.20 -2.23 -6.33
CA ASP A 370 -9.85 -0.98 -5.91
C ASP A 370 -9.36 -0.44 -4.56
N LYS A 371 -8.96 -1.34 -3.65
CA LYS A 371 -8.66 -0.99 -2.25
C LYS A 371 -7.30 -1.52 -1.80
N PRO A 372 -6.20 -1.10 -2.43
CA PRO A 372 -4.84 -1.56 -2.08
C PRO A 372 -4.45 -1.24 -0.63
N TRP A 373 -4.99 -0.18 -0.04
CA TRP A 373 -4.80 0.13 1.38
C TRP A 373 -5.42 -0.89 2.37
N LEU A 374 -6.13 -1.92 1.88
CA LEU A 374 -6.65 -3.02 2.72
C LEU A 374 -5.77 -4.28 2.69
N ILE A 375 -4.64 -4.28 1.96
CA ILE A 375 -3.76 -5.44 1.88
C ILE A 375 -3.14 -5.75 3.25
N GLY A 376 -3.46 -6.91 3.80
CA GLY A 376 -3.14 -7.25 5.19
C GLY A 376 -1.83 -7.99 5.41
N CYS A 377 -1.23 -8.59 4.37
CA CYS A 377 -0.05 -9.47 4.50
C CYS A 377 -0.17 -10.46 5.67
N LEU A 378 -1.36 -11.02 5.88
CA LEU A 378 -1.61 -12.00 6.94
C LEU A 378 -0.94 -13.32 6.55
N LEU A 379 -0.06 -13.82 7.43
CA LEU A 379 0.62 -15.12 7.41
C LEU A 379 0.45 -15.95 6.12
N THR A 380 1.21 -15.58 5.07
CA THR A 380 1.43 -16.38 3.86
C THR A 380 2.90 -16.39 3.48
#